data_AF-A0A2S7CUU6-F1
#
_entry.id   AF-A0A2S7CUU6-F1
#
_cell.length_a   1.000
_cell.length_b   1.000
_cell.length_c   1.000
_cell.angle_alpha   90.00
_cell.angle_beta   90.00
_cell.angle_gamma   90.00
#
_symmetry.space_group_name_H-M   'P 1'
#
loop_
_entity.id
_entity.type
_entity.pdbx_description
1 polymer ?
#
loop_
_entity_poly.entity_id
_entity_poly.type
_entity_poly.pdbx_seq_one_letter_code
_entity_poly.pdbx_strand_id
1 'polypeptide(L)'
;MTGAEAAALQARCPPNWEYLHFHAGEECCDGPLRIDGALEIEQDVLVVLGNVECDILFVNDIASLIVAGDLRARAVIANGGLYVFGDLDCQTLVGLSYGDRVFGCTGNARVGALIEDAHTFDFVGMFEADLIAPESNIIALPNHARIARDFRAGMTPEQLREVFVEAVLQDDTLDVDSVCSALWAGQSPLR
;
A
#
# COMPACT_ATOMS: atom_id res chain seq x y z
N MET A 1 17.41 -11.89 10.50
CA MET A 1 17.52 -12.38 9.10
C MET A 1 18.88 -13.03 8.86
N THR A 2 18.89 -14.21 8.25
CA THR A 2 20.12 -14.92 7.83
C THR A 2 20.70 -14.31 6.55
N GLY A 3 21.98 -14.58 6.25
CA GLY A 3 22.60 -14.12 5.01
C GLY A 3 21.97 -14.71 3.74
N ALA A 4 21.43 -15.93 3.83
CA ALA A 4 20.71 -16.56 2.72
C ALA A 4 19.36 -15.88 2.46
N GLU A 5 18.60 -15.55 3.51
CA GLU A 5 17.34 -14.79 3.41
C GLU A 5 17.57 -13.40 2.82
N ALA A 6 18.58 -12.67 3.34
CA ALA A 6 18.92 -11.33 2.84
C ALA A 6 19.27 -11.36 1.35
N ALA A 7 20.11 -12.32 0.93
CA ALA A 7 20.48 -12.48 -0.47
C ALA A 7 19.27 -12.86 -1.36
N ALA A 8 18.37 -13.72 -0.85
CA ALA A 8 17.16 -14.11 -1.58
C ALA A 8 16.19 -12.93 -1.76
N LEU A 9 16.01 -12.09 -0.74
CA LEU A 9 15.22 -10.86 -0.85
C LEU A 9 15.86 -9.86 -1.81
N GLN A 10 17.17 -9.62 -1.67
CA GLN A 10 17.89 -8.70 -2.54
C GLN A 10 17.79 -9.11 -4.03
N ALA A 11 17.83 -10.42 -4.33
CA ALA A 11 17.71 -10.93 -5.68
C ALA A 11 16.31 -10.74 -6.31
N ARG A 12 15.29 -10.46 -5.48
CA ARG A 12 13.92 -10.17 -5.92
C ARG A 12 13.66 -8.67 -6.08
N CYS A 13 14.58 -7.81 -5.65
CA CYS A 13 14.42 -6.36 -5.79
C CYS A 13 14.39 -5.96 -7.27
N PRO A 14 13.36 -5.23 -7.69
CA PRO A 14 13.34 -4.56 -8.99
C PRO A 14 14.51 -3.57 -9.13
N PRO A 15 15.00 -3.30 -10.37
CA PRO A 15 16.11 -2.38 -10.60
C PRO A 15 15.87 -0.96 -10.08
N ASN A 16 14.63 -0.50 -10.05
CA ASN A 16 14.22 0.82 -9.57
C ASN A 16 14.08 0.90 -8.03
N TRP A 17 14.33 -0.19 -7.31
CA TRP A 17 14.40 -0.22 -5.83
C TRP A 17 15.85 -0.29 -5.34
N GLU A 18 16.75 0.43 -6.02
CA GLU A 18 18.19 0.40 -5.71
C GLU A 18 18.53 0.92 -4.30
N TYR A 19 17.61 1.65 -3.67
CA TYR A 19 17.73 2.13 -2.30
C TYR A 19 17.41 1.07 -1.23
N LEU A 20 16.84 -0.09 -1.61
CA LEU A 20 16.61 -1.20 -0.69
C LEU A 20 17.81 -2.14 -0.65
N HIS A 21 18.41 -2.20 0.54
CA HIS A 21 19.55 -3.07 0.83
C HIS A 21 19.24 -3.95 2.04
N PHE A 22 19.41 -5.26 1.86
CA PHE A 22 19.19 -6.25 2.91
C PHE A 22 20.52 -6.79 3.43
N HIS A 23 20.67 -6.84 4.75
CA HIS A 23 21.89 -7.30 5.40
C HIS A 23 21.65 -8.46 6.36
N ALA A 24 22.60 -9.39 6.41
CA ALA A 24 22.57 -10.44 7.41
C ALA A 24 22.63 -9.84 8.82
N GLY A 25 21.83 -10.38 9.74
CA GLY A 25 21.77 -9.92 11.13
C GLY A 25 20.74 -8.83 11.40
N GLU A 26 20.06 -8.30 10.37
CA GLU A 26 18.93 -7.38 10.57
C GLU A 26 17.78 -8.07 11.30
N GLU A 27 17.07 -7.30 12.13
CA GLU A 27 15.89 -7.78 12.83
C GLU A 27 14.77 -8.11 11.84
N CYS A 28 14.20 -9.28 11.99
CA CYS A 28 13.06 -9.73 11.21
C CYS A 28 12.19 -10.63 12.08
N CYS A 29 10.93 -10.77 11.71
CA CYS A 29 10.04 -11.78 12.28
C CYS A 29 9.71 -12.86 11.24
N ASP A 30 9.57 -14.09 11.71
CA ASP A 30 9.15 -15.20 10.86
C ASP A 30 7.62 -15.12 10.63
N GLY A 31 7.20 -15.28 9.38
CA GLY A 31 5.79 -15.41 9.02
C GLY A 31 5.28 -16.86 9.01
N PRO A 32 3.97 -17.09 8.79
CA PRO A 32 2.95 -16.08 8.49
C PRO A 32 2.50 -15.31 9.75
N LEU A 33 2.24 -14.02 9.58
CA LEU A 33 1.66 -13.16 10.60
C LEU A 33 0.16 -12.96 10.32
N ARG A 34 -0.70 -13.38 11.25
CA ARG A 34 -2.14 -13.15 11.19
C ARG A 34 -2.57 -12.34 12.40
N ILE A 35 -3.07 -11.14 12.16
CA ILE A 35 -3.55 -10.22 13.20
C ILE A 35 -5.05 -10.02 13.01
N ASP A 36 -5.83 -10.39 14.02
CA ASP A 36 -7.25 -10.04 14.05
C ASP A 36 -7.37 -8.57 14.46
N GLY A 37 -7.62 -7.68 13.51
CA GLY A 37 -7.66 -6.23 13.70
C GLY A 37 -6.50 -5.48 13.02
N ALA A 38 -6.03 -4.41 13.66
CA ALA A 38 -5.02 -3.53 13.10
C ALA A 38 -3.59 -4.00 13.38
N LEU A 39 -2.74 -3.94 12.35
CA LEU A 39 -1.29 -4.04 12.46
C LEU A 39 -0.70 -2.64 12.22
N GLU A 40 -0.09 -2.08 13.26
CA GLU A 40 0.49 -0.73 13.26
C GLU A 40 2.02 -0.82 13.32
N ILE A 41 2.69 -0.26 12.31
CA ILE A 41 4.15 -0.14 12.26
C ILE A 41 4.49 1.34 12.48
N GLU A 42 4.78 1.67 13.73
CA GLU A 42 4.95 3.06 14.17
C GLU A 42 6.35 3.62 13.96
N GLN A 43 7.37 2.77 14.08
CA GLN A 43 8.79 3.15 14.05
C GLN A 43 9.62 2.06 13.40
N ASP A 44 10.82 2.44 12.97
CA ASP A 44 11.85 1.55 12.44
C ASP A 44 11.40 0.74 11.21
N VAL A 45 12.19 -0.28 10.86
CA VAL A 45 11.94 -1.18 9.74
C VAL A 45 11.55 -2.54 10.30
N LEU A 46 10.36 -3.03 9.94
CA LEU A 46 9.95 -4.40 10.18
C LEU A 46 10.09 -5.23 8.90
N VAL A 47 10.83 -6.32 8.98
CA VAL A 47 10.89 -7.35 7.91
C VAL A 47 10.11 -8.57 8.37
N VAL A 48 9.07 -8.95 7.62
CA VAL A 48 8.30 -10.18 7.83
C VAL A 48 8.72 -11.22 6.78
N LEU A 49 9.35 -12.30 7.23
CA LEU A 49 9.78 -13.41 6.38
C LEU A 49 8.60 -14.39 6.13
N GLY A 50 7.57 -13.90 5.46
CA GLY A 50 6.39 -14.69 5.10
C GLY A 50 5.19 -13.81 4.77
N ASN A 51 4.00 -14.39 4.85
CA ASN A 51 2.75 -13.70 4.52
C ASN A 51 2.25 -12.86 5.70
N VAL A 52 1.52 -11.79 5.40
CA VAL A 52 0.83 -10.93 6.37
C VAL A 52 -0.66 -10.88 6.05
N GLU A 53 -1.51 -11.14 7.05
CA GLU A 53 -2.96 -10.97 6.97
C GLU A 53 -3.46 -10.16 8.17
N CYS A 54 -4.18 -9.07 7.92
CA CYS A 54 -4.78 -8.22 8.95
C CYS A 54 -6.04 -7.52 8.43
N ASP A 55 -6.81 -6.85 9.31
CA ASP A 55 -7.94 -6.05 8.85
C ASP A 55 -7.47 -4.68 8.35
N ILE A 56 -6.62 -4.02 9.11
CA ILE A 56 -6.07 -2.70 8.80
C ILE A 56 -4.56 -2.78 8.96
N LEU A 57 -3.82 -2.45 7.89
CA LEU A 57 -2.39 -2.23 7.97
C LEU A 57 -2.13 -0.72 7.99
N PHE A 58 -1.43 -0.24 9.01
CA PHE A 58 -0.93 1.13 9.07
C PHE A 58 0.59 1.13 9.15
N VAL A 59 1.24 1.90 8.27
CA VAL A 59 2.68 2.12 8.30
C VAL A 59 2.93 3.61 8.42
N ASN A 60 3.50 4.04 9.55
CA ASN A 60 3.74 5.45 9.84
C ASN A 60 4.88 6.03 8.96
N ASP A 61 4.95 7.35 8.82
CA ASP A 61 5.82 8.08 7.87
C ASP A 61 7.33 7.83 8.05
N ILE A 62 7.76 7.62 9.30
CA ILE A 62 9.15 7.29 9.66
C ILE A 62 9.45 5.79 9.63
N ALA A 63 8.43 4.95 9.42
CA ALA A 63 8.56 3.50 9.46
C ALA A 63 8.61 2.87 8.07
N SER A 64 9.06 1.62 8.02
CA SER A 64 8.93 0.78 6.83
C SER A 64 8.48 -0.64 7.19
N LEU A 65 7.62 -1.22 6.37
CA LEU A 65 7.28 -2.63 6.42
C LEU A 65 7.73 -3.33 5.14
N ILE A 66 8.43 -4.45 5.29
CA ILE A 66 8.86 -5.30 4.19
C ILE A 66 8.26 -6.68 4.39
N VAL A 67 7.43 -7.12 3.45
CA VAL A 67 6.75 -8.42 3.47
C VAL A 67 7.39 -9.32 2.41
N ALA A 68 8.07 -10.39 2.83
CA ALA A 68 8.73 -11.33 1.92
C ALA A 68 7.76 -12.23 1.13
N GLY A 69 6.50 -12.32 1.58
CA GLY A 69 5.42 -13.09 0.96
C GLY A 69 4.22 -12.21 0.58
N ASP A 70 3.03 -12.80 0.65
CA ASP A 70 1.77 -12.13 0.28
C ASP A 70 1.27 -11.20 1.39
N LEU A 71 0.64 -10.09 1.00
CA LEU A 71 -0.05 -9.17 1.89
C LEU A 71 -1.56 -9.16 1.59
N ARG A 72 -2.36 -9.46 2.62
CA ARG A 72 -3.81 -9.37 2.57
C ARG A 72 -4.31 -8.45 3.66
N ALA A 73 -5.03 -7.41 3.28
CA ALA A 73 -5.65 -6.51 4.25
C ALA A 73 -6.97 -5.97 3.72
N ARG A 74 -7.96 -5.72 4.58
CA ARG A 74 -9.15 -4.99 4.13
C ARG A 74 -8.74 -3.55 3.76
N ALA A 75 -8.00 -2.87 4.63
CA ALA A 75 -7.45 -1.55 4.37
C ALA A 75 -5.94 -1.50 4.60
N VAL A 76 -5.25 -0.74 3.76
CA VAL A 76 -3.83 -0.39 3.92
C VAL A 76 -3.72 1.12 3.90
N ILE A 77 -3.10 1.69 4.93
CA ILE A 77 -2.76 3.10 5.04
C ILE A 77 -1.23 3.16 5.16
N ALA A 78 -0.57 3.54 4.08
CA ALA A 78 0.88 3.60 4.00
C ALA A 78 1.32 5.06 3.97
N ASN A 79 1.79 5.57 5.11
CA ASN A 79 2.46 6.86 5.21
C ASN A 79 3.98 6.70 4.97
N GLY A 80 4.51 5.57 5.46
CA GLY A 80 5.90 5.18 5.30
C GLY A 80 6.16 4.27 4.10
N GLY A 81 7.30 3.59 4.15
CA GLY A 81 7.68 2.62 3.12
C GLY A 81 6.95 1.29 3.28
N LEU A 82 6.40 0.74 2.20
CA LEU A 82 5.79 -0.59 2.24
C LEU A 82 6.19 -1.39 1.01
N TYR A 83 6.87 -2.51 1.20
CA TYR A 83 7.37 -3.35 0.12
C TYR A 83 6.84 -4.77 0.23
N VAL A 84 6.07 -5.20 -0.76
CA VAL A 84 5.48 -6.54 -0.84
C VAL A 84 6.21 -7.33 -1.91
N PHE A 85 6.92 -8.37 -1.50
CA PHE A 85 7.64 -9.25 -2.41
C PHE A 85 6.77 -10.41 -2.93
N GLY A 86 5.51 -10.53 -2.49
CA GLY A 86 4.50 -11.45 -3.02
C GLY A 86 3.31 -10.74 -3.66
N ASP A 87 2.15 -11.38 -3.61
CA ASP A 87 0.89 -10.79 -4.09
C ASP A 87 0.26 -9.86 -3.03
N LEU A 88 -0.43 -8.82 -3.50
CA LEU A 88 -1.20 -7.87 -2.70
C LEU A 88 -2.70 -8.03 -2.99
N ASP A 89 -3.50 -8.20 -1.95
CA ASP A 89 -4.96 -8.10 -2.03
C ASP A 89 -5.51 -7.15 -0.96
N CYS A 90 -6.11 -6.04 -1.37
CA CYS A 90 -6.79 -5.13 -0.46
C CYS A 90 -8.00 -4.40 -1.05
N GLN A 91 -8.90 -3.93 -0.18
CA GLN A 91 -10.08 -3.15 -0.62
C GLN A 91 -9.78 -1.69 -0.76
N THR A 92 -9.12 -1.10 0.22
CA THR A 92 -8.72 0.30 0.17
C THR A 92 -7.24 0.40 0.44
N LEU A 93 -6.51 0.95 -0.52
CA LEU A 93 -5.10 1.29 -0.40
C LEU A 93 -5.00 2.81 -0.41
N VAL A 94 -4.60 3.38 0.72
CA VAL A 94 -4.32 4.80 0.87
C VAL A 94 -2.82 4.97 1.02
N GLY A 95 -2.25 5.82 0.17
CA GLY A 95 -0.86 6.24 0.31
C GLY A 95 -0.80 7.72 0.63
N LEU A 96 -0.23 8.07 1.77
CA LEU A 96 0.17 9.43 2.08
C LEU A 96 1.69 9.45 2.11
N SER A 97 2.37 10.52 1.70
CA SER A 97 3.84 10.54 1.87
C SER A 97 4.31 11.83 2.49
N TYR A 98 5.07 11.65 3.56
CA TYR A 98 5.98 12.65 4.09
C TYR A 98 7.40 12.08 3.92
N GLY A 99 8.14 12.56 2.91
CA GLY A 99 9.56 12.23 2.73
C GLY A 99 9.89 11.19 1.66
N ASP A 100 9.20 11.24 0.51
CA ASP A 100 9.54 10.50 -0.72
C ASP A 100 9.64 8.98 -0.53
N ARG A 101 8.85 8.43 0.39
CA ARG A 101 8.74 6.98 0.61
C ARG A 101 8.01 6.33 -0.57
N VAL A 102 8.17 5.02 -0.70
CA VAL A 102 7.57 4.23 -1.79
C VAL A 102 6.72 3.11 -1.22
N PHE A 103 5.55 2.91 -1.82
CA PHE A 103 4.82 1.65 -1.78
C PHE A 103 5.20 0.83 -3.01
N GLY A 104 5.68 -0.38 -2.80
CA GLY A 104 6.13 -1.28 -3.83
C GLY A 104 5.49 -2.67 -3.76
N CYS A 105 5.09 -3.23 -4.90
CA CYS A 105 4.64 -4.62 -4.98
C CYS A 105 5.24 -5.33 -6.20
N THR A 106 5.97 -6.42 -5.95
CA THR A 106 6.63 -7.20 -7.01
C THR A 106 5.72 -8.26 -7.63
N GLY A 107 4.78 -8.82 -6.87
CA GLY A 107 3.78 -9.76 -7.35
C GLY A 107 2.56 -9.06 -7.94
N ASN A 108 1.45 -9.80 -8.03
CA ASN A 108 0.19 -9.26 -8.53
C ASN A 108 -0.49 -8.44 -7.44
N ALA A 109 -0.96 -7.26 -7.80
CA ALA A 109 -1.72 -6.38 -6.93
C ALA A 109 -3.17 -6.30 -7.38
N ARG A 110 -4.08 -6.65 -6.48
CA ARG A 110 -5.51 -6.50 -6.65
C ARG A 110 -6.05 -5.55 -5.58
N VAL A 111 -6.46 -4.37 -6.01
CA VAL A 111 -6.92 -3.27 -5.14
C VAL A 111 -8.38 -2.97 -5.46
N GLY A 112 -9.22 -2.63 -4.47
CA GLY A 112 -10.52 -2.04 -4.74
C GLY A 112 -10.37 -0.59 -5.18
N ALA A 113 -10.07 0.28 -4.21
CA ALA A 113 -9.76 1.68 -4.42
C ALA A 113 -8.30 1.99 -4.02
N LEU A 114 -7.56 2.61 -4.93
CA LEU A 114 -6.27 3.23 -4.68
C LEU A 114 -6.46 4.75 -4.55
N ILE A 115 -6.17 5.29 -3.37
CA ILE A 115 -6.20 6.72 -3.06
C ILE A 115 -4.76 7.14 -2.79
N GLU A 116 -4.25 8.08 -3.58
CA GLU A 116 -2.85 8.52 -3.51
C GLU A 116 -2.77 10.00 -3.20
N ASP A 117 -2.01 10.35 -2.16
CA ASP A 117 -1.69 11.72 -1.77
C ASP A 117 -0.18 11.87 -1.54
N ALA A 118 0.50 12.43 -2.54
CA ALA A 118 1.94 12.61 -2.61
C ALA A 118 2.78 11.34 -2.43
N HIS A 119 2.21 10.13 -2.52
CA HIS A 119 2.91 8.87 -2.30
C HIS A 119 3.26 8.15 -3.59
N THR A 120 4.49 7.66 -3.68
CA THR A 120 4.93 6.94 -4.86
C THR A 120 4.50 5.49 -4.78
N PHE A 121 3.72 5.06 -5.77
CA PHE A 121 3.36 3.66 -5.95
C PHE A 121 4.11 3.04 -7.11
N ASP A 122 4.65 1.84 -6.89
CA ASP A 122 5.38 1.08 -7.91
C ASP A 122 4.98 -0.40 -7.96
N PHE A 123 4.25 -0.76 -9.01
CA PHE A 123 3.71 -2.09 -9.23
C PHE A 123 4.42 -2.77 -10.40
N VAL A 124 5.04 -3.92 -10.15
CA VAL A 124 5.84 -4.66 -11.14
C VAL A 124 5.05 -5.78 -11.81
N GLY A 125 4.38 -6.61 -11.01
CA GLY A 125 3.49 -7.66 -11.48
C GLY A 125 2.19 -7.09 -12.04
N MET A 126 1.19 -7.94 -12.24
CA MET A 126 -0.10 -7.47 -12.75
C MET A 126 -0.80 -6.54 -11.73
N PHE A 127 -1.37 -5.44 -12.20
CA PHE A 127 -2.17 -4.54 -11.36
C PHE A 127 -3.64 -4.55 -11.82
N GLU A 128 -4.56 -4.80 -10.89
CA GLU A 128 -5.99 -4.68 -11.09
C GLU A 128 -6.60 -3.76 -10.03
N ALA A 129 -7.37 -2.75 -10.44
CA ALA A 129 -8.13 -1.87 -9.55
C ALA A 129 -9.53 -1.56 -10.04
N ASP A 130 -10.47 -1.42 -9.11
CA ASP A 130 -11.81 -0.90 -9.42
C ASP A 130 -11.76 0.63 -9.58
N LEU A 131 -10.93 1.30 -8.77
CA LEU A 131 -10.79 2.76 -8.74
C LEU A 131 -9.33 3.17 -8.48
N ILE A 132 -8.82 4.16 -9.23
CA ILE A 132 -7.64 4.94 -8.87
C ILE A 132 -8.06 6.41 -8.77
N ALA A 133 -7.83 7.03 -7.60
CA ALA A 133 -8.18 8.40 -7.27
C ALA A 133 -6.97 9.11 -6.61
N PRO A 134 -6.06 9.68 -7.41
CA PRO A 134 -4.89 10.41 -6.90
C PRO A 134 -5.15 11.91 -6.75
N GLU A 135 -4.47 12.51 -5.80
CA GLU A 135 -4.32 13.95 -5.63
C GLU A 135 -3.04 14.47 -6.34
N SER A 136 -1.94 13.69 -6.33
CA SER A 136 -0.60 14.14 -6.77
C SER A 136 0.00 13.36 -7.97
N ASN A 137 -0.57 12.21 -8.31
CA ASN A 137 -0.40 11.39 -9.52
C ASN A 137 0.82 10.47 -9.64
N ILE A 138 1.67 10.28 -8.63
CA ILE A 138 2.87 9.43 -8.81
C ILE A 138 2.54 7.94 -8.61
N ILE A 139 1.94 7.33 -9.63
CA ILE A 139 1.58 5.91 -9.65
C ILE A 139 2.17 5.23 -10.90
N ALA A 140 3.26 4.48 -10.72
CA ALA A 140 3.86 3.64 -11.74
C ALA A 140 3.11 2.30 -11.85
N LEU A 141 2.49 2.08 -13.01
CA LEU A 141 1.71 0.88 -13.31
C LEU A 141 2.35 0.06 -14.43
N PRO A 142 2.20 -1.28 -14.40
CA PRO A 142 2.62 -2.12 -15.50
C PRO A 142 1.79 -1.82 -16.78
N ASN A 143 2.37 -2.06 -17.96
CA ASN A 143 1.71 -1.83 -19.26
C ASN A 143 0.38 -2.58 -19.45
N HIS A 144 0.12 -3.61 -18.64
CA HIS A 144 -1.04 -4.48 -18.73
C HIS A 144 -1.99 -4.32 -17.52
N ALA A 145 -1.89 -3.19 -16.81
CA ALA A 145 -2.80 -2.85 -15.73
C ALA A 145 -4.27 -2.82 -16.20
N ARG A 146 -5.18 -3.30 -15.36
CA ARG A 146 -6.62 -3.27 -15.60
C ARG A 146 -7.29 -2.38 -14.56
N ILE A 147 -7.90 -1.31 -15.01
CA ILE A 147 -8.48 -0.30 -14.13
C ILE A 147 -9.90 -0.02 -14.61
N ALA A 148 -10.90 -0.20 -13.74
CA ALA A 148 -12.28 0.05 -14.11
C ALA A 148 -12.60 1.55 -14.16
N ARG A 149 -12.14 2.33 -13.17
CA ARG A 149 -12.25 3.79 -13.11
C ARG A 149 -10.88 4.41 -12.81
N ASP A 150 -10.26 5.03 -13.81
CA ASP A 150 -8.94 5.66 -13.70
C ASP A 150 -9.08 7.18 -13.70
N PHE A 151 -8.78 7.83 -12.58
CA PHE A 151 -8.85 9.27 -12.43
C PHE A 151 -7.49 9.93 -12.22
N ARG A 152 -6.40 9.35 -12.74
CA ARG A 152 -5.06 9.99 -12.75
C ARG A 152 -4.98 11.31 -13.53
N ALA A 153 -6.04 11.70 -14.24
CA ALA A 153 -6.16 13.01 -14.88
C ALA A 153 -6.98 14.01 -14.03
N GLY A 154 -7.34 13.64 -12.80
CA GLY A 154 -8.22 14.38 -11.91
C GLY A 154 -9.68 13.92 -11.95
N MET A 155 -10.42 14.28 -10.91
CA MET A 155 -11.85 14.01 -10.75
C MET A 155 -12.65 15.31 -10.77
N THR A 156 -13.83 15.31 -11.39
CA THR A 156 -14.79 16.41 -11.20
C THR A 156 -15.54 16.26 -9.87
N PRO A 157 -16.10 17.36 -9.31
CA PRO A 157 -16.94 17.29 -8.10
C PRO A 157 -18.11 16.30 -8.20
N GLU A 158 -18.71 16.14 -9.38
CA GLU A 158 -19.78 15.16 -9.60
C GLU A 158 -19.24 13.74 -9.51
N GLN A 159 -18.09 13.47 -10.13
CA GLN A 159 -17.45 12.16 -10.09
C GLN A 159 -17.04 11.79 -8.66
N LEU A 160 -16.51 12.75 -7.87
CA LEU A 160 -16.19 12.54 -6.46
C LEU A 160 -17.41 12.09 -5.65
N ARG A 161 -18.54 12.79 -5.79
CA ARG A 161 -19.79 12.43 -5.11
C ARG A 161 -20.41 11.09 -5.57
N GLU A 162 -20.06 10.63 -6.77
CA GLU A 162 -20.49 9.31 -7.26
C GLU A 162 -19.67 8.16 -6.68
N VAL A 163 -18.39 8.37 -6.39
CA VAL A 163 -17.48 7.31 -5.93
C VAL A 163 -17.28 7.29 -4.43
N PHE A 164 -17.36 8.44 -3.76
CA PHE A 164 -17.08 8.60 -2.34
C PHE A 164 -18.33 8.94 -1.57
N VAL A 165 -18.36 8.51 -0.30
CA VAL A 165 -19.41 8.92 0.64
C VAL A 165 -19.19 10.37 1.07
N GLU A 166 -20.27 11.11 1.30
CA GLU A 166 -20.19 12.52 1.72
C GLU A 166 -19.31 12.74 2.95
N ALA A 167 -19.22 11.75 3.85
CA ALA A 167 -18.43 11.84 5.08
C ALA A 167 -16.91 11.96 4.85
N VAL A 168 -16.41 11.69 3.64
CA VAL A 168 -14.98 11.82 3.30
C VAL A 168 -14.72 12.94 2.30
N LEU A 169 -15.72 13.80 2.05
CA LEU A 169 -15.62 14.94 1.16
C LEU A 169 -15.62 16.23 1.98
N GLN A 170 -14.78 17.18 1.58
CA GLN A 170 -14.75 18.54 2.14
C GLN A 170 -14.63 19.55 1.01
N ASP A 171 -15.51 20.54 0.96
CA ASP A 171 -15.48 21.63 -0.04
C ASP A 171 -15.34 21.13 -1.50
N ASP A 172 -16.03 20.04 -1.83
CA ASP A 172 -16.01 19.35 -3.13
C ASP A 172 -14.67 18.70 -3.52
N THR A 173 -13.78 18.48 -2.56
CA THR A 173 -12.55 17.70 -2.70
C THR A 173 -12.56 16.46 -1.81
N LEU A 174 -11.72 15.48 -2.13
CA LEU A 174 -11.52 14.32 -1.25
C LEU A 174 -10.69 14.77 -0.04
N ASP A 175 -11.16 14.49 1.17
CA ASP A 175 -10.39 14.68 2.38
C ASP A 175 -9.78 13.34 2.83
N VAL A 176 -8.50 13.16 2.54
CA VAL A 176 -7.78 11.89 2.79
C VAL A 176 -7.67 11.58 4.28
N ASP A 177 -7.64 12.59 5.15
CA ASP A 177 -7.67 12.40 6.61
C ASP A 177 -9.02 11.82 7.07
N SER A 178 -10.12 12.30 6.50
CA SER A 178 -11.45 11.72 6.73
C SER A 178 -11.58 10.31 6.17
N VAL A 179 -10.96 10.01 5.01
CA VAL A 179 -10.87 8.63 4.51
C VAL A 179 -10.17 7.73 5.54
N CYS A 180 -8.99 8.11 6.01
CA CYS A 180 -8.24 7.33 6.99
C CYS A 180 -9.06 7.12 8.28
N SER A 181 -9.73 8.17 8.76
CA SER A 181 -10.61 8.10 9.92
C SER A 181 -11.77 7.12 9.73
N ALA A 182 -12.39 7.11 8.54
CA ALA A 182 -13.45 6.16 8.21
C ALA A 182 -12.92 4.71 8.16
N LEU A 183 -11.73 4.49 7.60
CA LEU A 183 -11.09 3.17 7.57
C LEU A 183 -10.80 2.65 8.98
N TRP A 184 -10.28 3.50 9.87
CA TRP A 184 -10.07 3.18 11.29
C TRP A 184 -11.37 2.85 12.03
N ALA A 185 -12.47 3.49 11.66
CA ALA A 185 -13.81 3.16 12.15
C ALA A 185 -14.37 1.85 11.55
N GLY A 186 -13.60 1.15 10.71
CA GLY A 186 -13.98 -0.11 10.06
C GLY A 186 -14.93 0.07 8.88
N GLN A 187 -15.04 1.29 8.33
CA GLN A 187 -15.99 1.63 7.26
C GLN A 187 -15.42 1.39 5.85
N SER A 188 -14.36 0.60 5.73
CA SER A 188 -13.88 0.13 4.43
C SER A 188 -14.93 -0.79 3.80
N PRO A 189 -15.31 -0.60 2.52
CA PRO A 189 -16.21 -1.49 1.82
C PRO A 189 -15.71 -2.94 1.92
N LEU A 190 -16.60 -3.88 2.24
CA LEU A 190 -16.31 -5.30 2.09
C LEU A 190 -16.37 -5.65 0.61
N ARG A 191 -15.44 -6.49 0.15
CA ARG A 191 -15.46 -7.03 -1.22
C ARG A 191 -16.60 -8.00 -1.44
#